data_AF-A0A7W0X9H0-F1
#
_entry.id   AF-A0A7W0X9H0-F1
#
_cell.length_a   1.000
_cell.length_b   1.000
_cell.length_c   1.000
_cell.angle_alpha   90.00
_cell.angle_beta   90.00
_cell.angle_gamma   90.00
#
_symmetry.space_group_name_H-M   'P 1'
#
loop_
_entity.id
_entity.type
_entity.pdbx_description
1 polymer ?
#
loop_
_entity_poly.entity_id
_entity_poly.type
_entity_poly.pdbx_seq_one_letter_code
_entity_poly.pdbx_strand_id
1 'polypeptide(L)'
;GKTENVENSFARSQPKPWLKSVEDPYDGISPKHRWRLRFSQRSIGSRLGAPGRYRKIRVIKRGISPRIVRARVYGTRGTKILTGPKIRARLGLFDTWAYFSTVSSSQVSRSGRAGKSSGKARPSASAFPEIAGSFDPAPKRRAVVVERRNGRAWKRVAVVRTSAKGRYRTTLSTAGFYRVRSGNVAGPAVRIRG
;
A
#
# COMPACT_ATOMS: atom_id res chain seq x y z
N GLY A 1 -24.30 -12.58 1.53
CA GLY A 1 -23.58 -11.31 1.57
C GLY A 1 -24.62 -10.23 1.55
N LYS A 2 -24.42 -9.14 2.28
CA LYS A 2 -25.48 -8.13 2.40
C LYS A 2 -25.43 -7.19 1.20
N THR A 3 -26.52 -7.06 0.45
CA THR A 3 -26.75 -5.98 -0.51
C THR A 3 -26.91 -4.66 0.24
N GLU A 4 -26.40 -3.55 -0.31
CA GLU A 4 -26.52 -2.23 0.35
C GLU A 4 -27.91 -1.65 0.11
N ASN A 5 -28.47 -0.96 1.12
CA ASN A 5 -29.62 -0.07 0.95
C ASN A 5 -29.30 1.03 -0.08
N VAL A 6 -30.31 1.37 -0.89
CA VAL A 6 -30.29 2.37 -1.98
C VAL A 6 -29.83 3.79 -1.56
N GLU A 7 -29.74 4.06 -0.26
CA GLU A 7 -29.42 5.37 0.32
C GLU A 7 -27.99 5.86 0.06
N ASN A 8 -27.06 4.99 -0.37
CA ASN A 8 -25.68 5.39 -0.69
C ASN A 8 -25.45 5.69 -2.18
N SER A 9 -26.47 5.56 -3.04
CA SER A 9 -26.32 5.62 -4.50
C SER A 9 -26.77 6.93 -5.14
N PHE A 10 -27.65 7.71 -4.51
CA PHE A 10 -28.23 8.92 -5.14
C PHE A 10 -28.37 10.09 -4.16
N ALA A 11 -27.89 11.27 -4.57
CA ALA A 11 -28.21 12.53 -3.92
C ALA A 11 -29.64 12.93 -4.33
N ARG A 12 -30.57 12.97 -3.35
CA ARG A 12 -32.02 13.25 -3.48
C ARG A 12 -32.92 12.04 -3.80
N SER A 13 -33.26 11.25 -2.78
CA SER A 13 -34.54 10.51 -2.78
C SER A 13 -35.03 10.38 -1.34
N GLN A 14 -36.28 10.78 -1.11
CA GLN A 14 -36.95 10.72 0.19
C GLN A 14 -37.13 9.27 0.65
N PRO A 15 -37.18 9.01 1.98
CA PRO A 15 -37.24 7.65 2.53
C PRO A 15 -38.49 6.91 2.05
N LYS A 16 -38.30 5.78 1.37
CA LYS A 16 -39.38 4.83 1.04
C LYS A 16 -39.33 3.64 2.02
N PRO A 17 -40.35 3.44 2.88
CA PRO A 17 -40.31 2.52 4.03
C PRO A 17 -40.06 1.02 3.76
N TRP A 18 -40.04 0.57 2.50
CA TRP A 18 -39.96 -0.86 2.14
C TRP A 18 -38.60 -1.33 1.59
N LEU A 19 -37.56 -0.49 1.60
CA LEU A 19 -36.17 -0.91 1.30
C LEU A 19 -35.42 -1.25 2.60
N LYS A 20 -35.84 -2.33 3.25
CA LYS A 20 -35.09 -2.93 4.36
C LYS A 20 -34.20 -4.06 3.84
N SER A 21 -32.96 -4.10 4.32
CA SER A 21 -32.01 -5.21 4.14
C SER A 21 -32.66 -6.54 4.49
N VAL A 22 -32.81 -7.43 3.51
CA VAL A 22 -33.17 -8.83 3.72
C VAL A 22 -31.89 -9.65 3.89
N GLU A 23 -31.91 -10.60 4.82
CA GLU A 23 -30.82 -11.53 5.09
C GLU A 23 -30.80 -12.60 3.98
N ASP A 24 -29.76 -12.62 3.14
CA ASP A 24 -29.55 -13.67 2.13
C ASP A 24 -28.49 -14.68 2.61
N PRO A 25 -28.88 -15.94 2.91
CA PRO A 25 -28.01 -16.98 3.47
C PRO A 25 -26.93 -17.57 2.53
N TYR A 26 -26.86 -17.22 1.24
CA TYR A 26 -26.06 -17.97 0.25
C TYR A 26 -24.84 -17.24 -0.35
N ASP A 27 -23.81 -16.92 0.43
CA ASP A 27 -22.64 -16.18 -0.12
C ASP A 27 -21.30 -16.66 0.44
N GLY A 28 -21.24 -17.96 0.76
CA GLY A 28 -20.01 -18.66 1.16
C GLY A 28 -19.20 -19.24 -0.01
N ILE A 29 -19.72 -19.22 -1.24
CA ILE A 29 -19.16 -19.98 -2.37
C ILE A 29 -19.22 -19.15 -3.66
N SER A 30 -18.32 -18.17 -3.84
CA SER A 30 -18.02 -17.67 -5.19
C SER A 30 -16.52 -17.34 -5.38
N PRO A 31 -15.82 -17.93 -6.37
CA PRO A 31 -14.38 -17.76 -6.60
C PRO A 31 -13.89 -16.31 -6.84
N LYS A 32 -14.79 -15.33 -6.94
CA LYS A 32 -14.48 -13.92 -7.29
C LYS A 32 -14.18 -13.02 -6.08
N HIS A 33 -14.19 -13.51 -4.83
CA HIS A 33 -14.02 -12.66 -3.64
C HIS A 33 -12.59 -12.14 -3.38
N ARG A 34 -11.57 -12.66 -4.08
CA ARG A 34 -10.16 -12.28 -3.84
C ARG A 34 -9.52 -11.73 -5.10
N TRP A 35 -9.39 -10.41 -5.16
CA TRP A 35 -8.73 -9.71 -6.25
C TRP A 35 -7.66 -8.76 -5.71
N ARG A 36 -6.69 -8.39 -6.55
CA ARG A 36 -5.65 -7.42 -6.20
C ARG A 36 -5.23 -6.64 -7.42
N LEU A 37 -5.28 -5.32 -7.30
CA LEU A 37 -4.75 -4.39 -8.30
C LEU A 37 -3.51 -3.69 -7.72
N ARG A 38 -2.54 -3.39 -8.59
CA ARG A 38 -1.30 -2.70 -8.22
C ARG A 38 -1.19 -1.41 -9.03
N PHE A 39 -0.88 -0.33 -8.34
CA PHE A 39 -0.71 0.99 -8.94
C PHE A 39 0.61 1.59 -8.48
N SER A 40 1.26 2.35 -9.36
CA SER A 40 2.28 3.30 -8.92
C SER A 40 1.62 4.45 -8.15
N GLN A 41 2.38 5.14 -7.29
CA GLN A 41 1.86 6.31 -6.56
C GLN A 41 1.34 7.39 -7.52
N ARG A 42 1.99 7.57 -8.68
CA ARG A 42 1.55 8.50 -9.73
C ARG A 42 0.21 8.08 -10.33
N SER A 43 0.07 6.81 -10.69
CA SER A 43 -1.15 6.29 -11.33
C SER A 43 -2.36 6.35 -10.38
N ILE A 44 -2.21 5.90 -9.13
CA ILE A 44 -3.31 5.98 -8.15
C ILE A 44 -3.66 7.43 -7.82
N GLY A 45 -2.66 8.32 -7.73
CA GLY A 45 -2.86 9.74 -7.49
C GLY A 45 -3.65 10.43 -8.60
N SER A 46 -3.29 10.16 -9.86
CA SER A 46 -4.00 10.66 -11.04
C SER A 46 -5.44 10.14 -11.07
N ARG A 47 -5.65 8.83 -10.95
CA ARG A 47 -6.98 8.21 -10.96
C ARG A 47 -7.89 8.75 -9.86
N LEU A 48 -7.37 8.93 -8.65
CA LEU A 48 -8.16 9.44 -7.53
C LEU A 48 -8.29 10.97 -7.51
N GLY A 49 -7.50 11.69 -8.30
CA GLY A 49 -7.45 13.15 -8.25
C GLY A 49 -6.91 13.65 -6.90
N ALA A 50 -5.76 13.11 -6.48
CA ALA A 50 -5.08 13.54 -5.26
C ALA A 50 -4.65 15.02 -5.36
N PRO A 51 -4.81 15.83 -4.30
CA PRO A 51 -4.28 17.19 -4.28
C PRO A 51 -2.74 17.22 -4.32
N GLY A 52 -2.16 17.50 -5.48
CA GLY A 52 -0.71 17.40 -5.69
C GLY A 52 -0.22 15.95 -5.78
N ARG A 53 0.95 15.64 -5.21
CA ARG A 53 1.49 14.26 -5.27
C ARG A 53 0.78 13.38 -4.24
N TYR A 54 0.28 12.23 -4.67
CA TYR A 54 -0.36 11.25 -3.80
C TYR A 54 0.58 10.77 -2.70
N ARG A 55 0.06 10.70 -1.46
CA ARG A 55 0.78 10.18 -0.29
C ARG A 55 0.15 8.89 0.22
N LYS A 56 -1.16 8.89 0.47
CA LYS A 56 -1.91 7.72 0.94
C LYS A 56 -3.42 7.91 0.76
N ILE A 57 -4.16 6.82 0.89
CA ILE A 57 -5.62 6.80 1.02
C ILE A 57 -5.97 6.11 2.34
N ARG A 58 -6.91 6.68 3.10
CA ARG A 58 -7.43 6.10 4.33
C ARG A 58 -8.94 5.98 4.23
N VAL A 59 -9.46 4.78 4.43
CA VAL A 59 -10.91 4.57 4.60
C VAL A 59 -11.32 5.19 5.93
N ILE A 60 -12.28 6.11 5.89
CA ILE A 60 -12.75 6.85 7.07
C ILE A 60 -14.15 6.42 7.51
N LYS A 61 -14.94 5.79 6.62
CA LYS A 61 -16.22 5.18 6.95
C LYS A 61 -16.41 3.90 6.14
N ARG A 62 -16.79 2.81 6.81
CA ARG A 62 -17.25 1.56 6.19
C ARG A 62 -18.73 1.34 6.48
N GLY A 63 -19.39 0.60 5.60
CA GLY A 63 -20.78 0.15 5.77
C GLY A 63 -20.86 -1.13 6.60
N ILE A 64 -22.09 -1.66 6.71
CA ILE A 64 -22.41 -2.89 7.46
C ILE A 64 -21.73 -4.12 6.84
N SER A 65 -21.90 -4.31 5.53
CA SER A 65 -20.92 -5.08 4.77
C SER A 65 -19.68 -4.18 4.65
N PRO A 66 -18.46 -4.62 5.00
CA PRO A 66 -17.25 -3.79 5.17
C PRO A 66 -16.76 -3.04 3.91
N ARG A 67 -17.64 -2.77 2.95
CA ARG A 67 -17.56 -1.83 1.85
C ARG A 67 -17.20 -0.42 2.31
N ILE A 68 -16.44 0.25 1.45
CA ILE A 68 -16.00 1.62 1.65
C ILE A 68 -17.18 2.55 1.40
N VAL A 69 -17.61 3.29 2.43
CA VAL A 69 -18.58 4.37 2.24
C VAL A 69 -17.83 5.66 1.85
N ARG A 70 -16.80 6.01 2.63
CA ARG A 70 -15.94 7.17 2.37
C ARG A 70 -14.47 6.86 2.65
N ALA A 71 -13.59 7.40 1.80
CA ALA A 71 -12.16 7.42 2.04
C ALA A 71 -11.59 8.82 1.79
N ARG A 72 -10.55 9.16 2.57
CA ARG A 72 -9.78 10.39 2.40
C ARG A 72 -8.48 10.08 1.66
N VAL A 73 -8.28 10.78 0.54
CA VAL A 73 -7.05 10.78 -0.24
C VAL A 73 -6.18 11.92 0.25
N TYR A 74 -4.95 11.61 0.66
CA TYR A 74 -3.96 12.57 1.11
C TYR A 74 -2.97 12.81 -0.01
N GLY A 75 -2.78 14.08 -0.37
CA GLY A 75 -1.74 14.53 -1.27
C GLY A 75 -0.80 15.53 -0.60
N THR A 76 0.19 16.03 -1.33
CA THR A 76 1.12 17.05 -0.83
C THR A 76 0.49 18.43 -0.73
N ARG A 77 -0.63 18.69 -1.42
CA ARG A 77 -1.36 19.96 -1.41
C ARG A 77 -2.71 19.88 -0.68
N GLY A 78 -2.82 18.95 0.28
CA GLY A 78 -4.03 18.79 1.11
C GLY A 78 -4.71 17.44 0.93
N THR A 79 -6.02 17.40 1.19
CA THR A 79 -6.80 16.15 1.19
C THR A 79 -8.11 16.27 0.43
N LYS A 80 -8.64 15.13 -0.02
CA LYS A 80 -9.91 15.04 -0.74
C LYS A 80 -10.69 13.82 -0.26
N ILE A 81 -11.99 13.96 -0.04
CA ILE A 81 -12.87 12.84 0.32
C ILE A 81 -13.56 12.31 -0.94
N LEU A 82 -13.57 10.99 -1.09
CA LEU A 82 -14.27 10.28 -2.15
C LEU A 82 -15.21 9.22 -1.56
N THR A 83 -16.30 8.93 -2.26
CA THR A 83 -17.22 7.83 -1.94
C THR A 83 -16.68 6.50 -2.46
N GLY A 84 -17.13 5.39 -1.88
CA GLY A 84 -16.83 4.04 -2.36
C GLY A 84 -17.04 3.87 -3.87
N PRO A 85 -18.24 4.19 -4.41
CA PRO A 85 -18.51 4.08 -5.85
C PRO A 85 -17.54 4.89 -6.72
N LYS A 86 -17.19 6.12 -6.32
CA LYS A 86 -16.19 6.93 -7.04
C LYS A 86 -14.80 6.28 -7.04
N ILE A 87 -14.39 5.70 -5.91
CA ILE A 87 -13.11 5.00 -5.79
C ILE A 87 -13.11 3.74 -6.67
N ARG A 88 -14.19 2.95 -6.63
CA ARG A 88 -14.38 1.75 -7.45
C ARG A 88 -14.24 2.09 -8.93
N ALA A 89 -15.01 3.05 -9.42
CA ALA A 89 -14.99 3.46 -10.83
C ALA A 89 -13.61 3.96 -11.26
N ARG A 90 -12.98 4.83 -10.48
CA ARG A 90 -11.68 5.44 -10.82
C ARG A 90 -10.51 4.45 -10.82
N LEU A 91 -10.57 3.44 -9.95
CA LEU A 91 -9.51 2.43 -9.85
C LEU A 91 -9.80 1.17 -10.66
N GLY A 92 -11.02 1.00 -11.19
CA GLY A 92 -11.45 -0.24 -11.83
C GLY A 92 -11.55 -1.40 -10.84
N LEU A 93 -12.01 -1.14 -9.62
CA LEU A 93 -12.20 -2.21 -8.62
C LEU A 93 -13.44 -3.04 -8.97
N PHE A 94 -13.41 -4.34 -8.63
CA PHE A 94 -14.58 -5.20 -8.81
C PHE A 94 -15.72 -4.82 -7.84
N ASP A 95 -15.39 -4.53 -6.58
CA ASP A 95 -16.31 -4.04 -5.54
C ASP A 95 -15.63 -2.97 -4.66
N THR A 96 -16.41 -2.30 -3.82
CA THR A 96 -16.02 -1.38 -2.76
C THR A 96 -15.58 -2.07 -1.46
N TRP A 97 -15.72 -3.40 -1.35
CA TRP A 97 -15.07 -4.20 -0.30
C TRP A 97 -13.57 -4.32 -0.61
N ALA A 98 -12.85 -3.21 -0.40
CA ALA A 98 -11.44 -3.10 -0.71
C ALA A 98 -10.62 -2.63 0.50
N TYR A 99 -9.34 -2.99 0.48
CA TYR A 99 -8.34 -2.54 1.43
C TYR A 99 -7.15 -1.96 0.66
N PHE A 100 -6.53 -0.92 1.23
CA PHE A 100 -5.40 -0.26 0.63
C PHE A 100 -4.15 -0.53 1.44
N SER A 101 -3.05 -0.79 0.75
CA SER A 101 -1.73 -0.85 1.34
C SER A 101 -0.75 -0.08 0.47
N THR A 102 0.04 0.77 1.10
CA THR A 102 1.12 1.51 0.45
C THR A 102 2.43 0.90 0.88
N VAL A 103 3.28 0.56 -0.08
CA VAL A 103 4.62 0.03 0.17
C VAL A 103 5.62 0.92 -0.55
N SER A 104 6.60 1.42 0.19
CA SER A 104 7.74 2.14 -0.35
C SER A 104 9.02 1.42 -0.02
N SER A 105 9.97 1.46 -0.96
CA SER A 105 11.28 0.85 -0.83
C SER A 105 12.28 1.66 -1.65
N SER A 106 13.44 1.94 -1.10
CA SER A 106 14.54 2.61 -1.80
C SER A 106 15.89 2.15 -1.25
N GLN A 107 16.93 2.22 -2.08
CA GLN A 107 18.29 2.15 -1.58
C GLN A 107 18.54 3.35 -0.67
N VAL A 108 19.23 3.12 0.43
CA VAL A 108 19.78 4.17 1.27
C VAL A 108 21.09 4.60 0.63
N SER A 109 21.14 5.79 0.04
CA SER A 109 22.41 6.40 -0.28
C SER A 109 23.06 6.86 1.02
N ARG A 110 24.30 6.45 1.27
CA ARG A 110 25.12 7.17 2.26
C ARG A 110 25.29 8.57 1.69
N SER A 111 24.57 9.56 2.22
CA SER A 111 24.95 10.95 1.98
C SER A 111 26.34 11.08 2.59
N GLY A 112 27.37 11.11 1.76
CA GLY A 112 28.68 11.58 2.18
C GLY A 112 28.50 13.04 2.58
N ARG A 113 28.09 13.30 3.83
CA ARG A 113 28.57 14.49 4.51
C ARG A 113 30.05 14.22 4.68
N ALA A 114 30.81 14.56 3.65
CA ALA A 114 32.19 14.96 3.81
C ALA A 114 32.13 16.17 4.75
N GLY A 115 32.07 15.91 6.05
CA GLY A 115 32.70 16.83 6.98
C GLY A 115 34.12 16.99 6.45
N LYS A 116 34.57 18.21 6.25
CA LYS A 116 35.97 18.52 6.01
C LYS A 116 36.76 18.08 7.25
N SER A 117 37.00 16.78 7.41
CA SER A 117 37.96 16.26 8.38
C SER A 117 39.27 16.11 7.64
N SER A 118 40.17 17.05 7.89
CA SER A 118 41.59 17.03 7.52
C SER A 118 42.31 15.86 8.20
N GLY A 119 42.06 14.65 7.73
CA GLY A 119 42.73 13.44 8.19
C GLY A 119 42.43 12.30 7.24
N LYS A 120 43.47 11.57 6.81
CA LYS A 120 43.38 10.41 5.90
C LYS A 120 42.25 9.48 6.35
N ALA A 121 41.11 9.58 5.67
CA ALA A 121 39.97 8.72 5.93
C ALA A 121 40.35 7.29 5.55
N ARG A 122 40.52 6.41 6.54
CA ARG A 122 40.54 4.97 6.30
C ARG A 122 39.22 4.61 5.60
N PRO A 123 39.22 3.86 4.47
CA PRO A 123 38.00 3.43 3.85
C PRO A 123 37.21 2.60 4.86
N SER A 124 36.04 3.11 5.28
CA SER A 124 35.16 2.44 6.23
C SER A 124 34.63 1.15 5.58
N ALA A 125 35.29 0.03 5.87
CA ALA A 125 34.95 -1.30 5.41
C ALA A 125 33.76 -1.87 6.19
N SER A 126 32.56 -1.42 5.84
CA SER A 126 31.39 -2.30 5.76
C SER A 126 30.45 -1.71 4.71
N ALA A 127 30.87 -1.91 3.46
CA ALA A 127 30.33 -1.31 2.23
C ALA A 127 29.02 -1.96 1.76
N PHE A 128 28.33 -2.72 2.61
CA PHE A 128 27.11 -3.39 2.18
C PHE A 128 26.02 -2.36 1.87
N PRO A 129 25.35 -2.47 0.70
CA PRO A 129 24.27 -1.58 0.36
C PRO A 129 23.06 -1.86 1.26
N GLU A 130 22.26 -0.83 1.49
CA GLU A 130 21.13 -0.91 2.42
C GLU A 130 19.83 -0.56 1.71
N ILE A 131 18.76 -1.29 2.04
CA ILE A 131 17.40 -0.99 1.60
C ILE A 131 16.57 -0.54 2.81
N ALA A 132 15.83 0.54 2.62
CA ALA A 132 14.89 1.06 3.61
C ALA A 132 13.54 1.36 2.98
N GLY A 133 12.50 1.42 3.81
CA GLY A 133 11.15 1.67 3.32
C GLY A 133 10.09 1.60 4.39
N SER A 134 8.83 1.51 3.95
CA SER A 134 7.68 1.42 4.83
C SER A 134 6.52 0.64 4.23
N PHE A 135 5.72 0.03 5.11
CA PHE A 135 4.41 -0.53 4.83
C PHE A 135 3.35 0.25 5.63
N ASP A 136 2.33 0.74 4.93
CA ASP A 136 1.15 1.39 5.52
C ASP A 136 -0.11 0.65 5.05
N PRO A 137 -0.91 0.02 5.93
CA PRO A 137 -0.68 -0.08 7.37
C PRO A 137 0.53 -0.96 7.72
N ALA A 138 1.02 -0.82 8.95
CA ALA A 138 2.10 -1.66 9.47
C ALA A 138 1.73 -3.16 9.38
N PRO A 139 2.67 -4.04 9.00
CA PRO A 139 2.42 -5.48 8.95
C PRO A 139 1.95 -6.03 10.30
N LYS A 140 0.93 -6.90 10.29
CA LYS A 140 0.40 -7.55 11.51
C LYS A 140 1.48 -8.27 12.32
N ARG A 141 2.38 -8.98 11.65
CA ARG A 141 3.50 -9.72 12.26
C ARG A 141 4.72 -8.84 12.58
N ARG A 142 4.61 -7.51 12.41
CA ARG A 142 5.71 -6.53 12.56
C ARG A 142 7.01 -6.96 11.87
N ALA A 143 6.89 -7.58 10.70
CA ALA A 143 8.02 -8.06 9.92
C ALA A 143 7.70 -8.04 8.42
N VAL A 144 8.76 -7.93 7.62
CA VAL A 144 8.73 -8.03 6.16
C VAL A 144 9.75 -9.05 5.69
N VAL A 145 9.42 -9.77 4.63
CA VAL A 145 10.33 -10.67 3.93
C VAL A 145 11.05 -9.87 2.85
N VAL A 146 12.38 -9.92 2.85
CA VAL A 146 13.20 -9.37 1.77
C VAL A 146 13.45 -10.47 0.76
N GLU A 147 13.20 -10.17 -0.50
CA GLU A 147 13.37 -11.08 -1.62
C GLU A 147 14.33 -10.49 -2.64
N ARG A 148 15.29 -11.30 -3.12
CA ARG A 148 16.20 -10.96 -4.20
C ARG A 148 15.72 -11.61 -5.49
N ARG A 149 15.79 -10.88 -6.60
CA ARG A 149 15.48 -11.42 -7.92
C ARG A 149 16.60 -12.38 -8.35
N ASN A 150 16.23 -13.59 -8.73
CA ASN A 150 17.10 -14.60 -9.32
C ASN A 150 16.45 -15.05 -10.64
N GLY A 151 16.97 -14.56 -11.77
CA GLY A 151 16.34 -14.68 -13.08
C GLY A 151 14.92 -14.11 -13.09
N ARG A 152 13.93 -14.97 -13.37
CA ARG A 152 12.49 -14.62 -13.36
C ARG A 152 11.85 -14.78 -11.98
N ALA A 153 12.51 -15.46 -11.04
CA ALA A 153 11.97 -15.76 -9.72
C ALA A 153 12.42 -14.77 -8.64
N TRP A 154 11.67 -14.73 -7.54
CA TRP A 154 12.03 -14.00 -6.32
C TRP A 154 12.36 -15.00 -5.23
N LYS A 155 13.58 -14.96 -4.69
CA LYS A 155 14.02 -15.82 -3.59
C LYS A 155 14.07 -15.03 -2.28
N ARG A 156 13.52 -15.59 -1.21
CA ARG A 156 13.63 -15.03 0.15
C ARG A 156 15.11 -15.02 0.57
N VAL A 157 15.58 -13.87 1.05
CA VAL A 157 16.97 -13.70 1.51
C VAL A 157 17.05 -13.22 2.96
N ALA A 158 16.01 -12.55 3.49
CA ALA A 158 15.97 -12.13 4.89
C ALA A 158 14.54 -11.95 5.39
N VAL A 159 14.39 -11.87 6.71
CA VAL A 159 13.20 -11.35 7.39
C VAL A 159 13.62 -10.20 8.29
N VAL A 160 12.97 -9.05 8.14
CA VAL A 160 13.35 -7.81 8.82
C VAL A 160 12.18 -7.33 9.67
N ARG A 161 12.44 -7.00 10.92
CA ARG A 161 11.43 -6.42 11.81
C ARG A 161 11.05 -5.02 11.34
N THR A 162 9.78 -4.68 11.46
CA THR A 162 9.28 -3.33 11.23
C THR A 162 9.03 -2.61 12.54
N SER A 163 9.17 -1.29 12.56
CA SER A 163 8.66 -0.47 13.67
C SER A 163 7.14 -0.58 13.79
N ALA A 164 6.57 -0.08 14.89
CA ALA A 164 5.11 0.01 15.07
C ALA A 164 4.42 0.81 13.95
N LYS A 165 5.14 1.74 13.30
CA LYS A 165 4.68 2.53 12.16
C LYS A 165 4.99 1.86 10.79
N GLY A 166 5.42 0.60 10.79
CA GLY A 166 5.67 -0.18 9.57
C GLY A 166 6.95 0.18 8.82
N ARG A 167 7.89 0.92 9.43
CA ARG A 167 9.19 1.26 8.81
C ARG A 167 10.16 0.09 8.94
N TYR A 168 10.99 -0.13 7.92
CA TYR A 168 12.05 -1.13 7.95
C TYR A 168 13.33 -0.59 7.30
N ARG A 169 14.44 -1.24 7.64
CA ARG A 169 15.78 -0.95 7.14
C ARG A 169 16.63 -2.22 7.31
N THR A 170 17.41 -2.60 6.31
CA THR A 170 18.36 -3.72 6.41
C THR A 170 19.50 -3.60 5.41
N THR A 171 20.68 -4.05 5.81
CA THR A 171 21.82 -4.28 4.93
C THR A 171 21.57 -5.48 4.02
N LEU A 172 22.22 -5.48 2.86
CA LEU A 172 22.12 -6.51 1.83
C LEU A 172 23.53 -6.97 1.46
N SER A 173 23.69 -8.28 1.24
CA SER A 173 25.01 -8.87 0.96
C SER A 173 25.56 -8.51 -0.41
N THR A 174 24.70 -8.21 -1.40
CA THR A 174 25.12 -8.00 -2.79
C THR A 174 24.23 -7.00 -3.52
N ALA A 175 24.74 -6.43 -4.62
CA ALA A 175 23.94 -5.69 -5.59
C ALA A 175 22.89 -6.60 -6.27
N GLY A 176 21.85 -5.99 -6.83
CA GLY A 176 20.80 -6.69 -7.56
C GLY A 176 19.42 -6.05 -7.42
N PHE A 177 18.39 -6.74 -7.88
CA PHE A 177 17.01 -6.29 -7.68
C PHE A 177 16.42 -6.93 -6.42
N TYR A 178 15.89 -6.09 -5.55
CA TYR A 178 15.27 -6.49 -4.30
C TYR A 178 13.83 -6.01 -4.24
N ARG A 179 12.98 -6.75 -3.52
CA ARG A 179 11.67 -6.26 -3.10
C ARG A 179 11.40 -6.72 -1.68
N VAL A 180 10.39 -6.12 -1.07
CA VAL A 180 9.89 -6.52 0.24
C VAL A 180 8.48 -7.05 0.11
N ARG A 181 8.10 -7.98 0.98
CA ARG A 181 6.77 -8.57 1.00
C ARG A 181 6.26 -8.74 2.43
N SER A 182 4.96 -8.54 2.62
CA SER A 182 4.24 -8.90 3.83
C SER A 182 2.97 -9.66 3.46
N GLY A 183 2.88 -10.94 3.87
CA GLY A 183 1.83 -11.84 3.41
C GLY A 183 1.76 -11.87 1.88
N ASN A 184 0.60 -11.53 1.32
CA ASN A 184 0.40 -11.49 -0.12
C ASN A 184 0.75 -10.13 -0.76
N VAL A 185 1.16 -9.12 0.01
CA VAL A 185 1.46 -7.77 -0.52
C VAL A 185 2.95 -7.62 -0.77
N ALA A 186 3.34 -7.47 -2.04
CA ALA A 186 4.71 -7.18 -2.45
C ALA A 186 4.89 -5.70 -2.81
N GLY A 187 6.00 -5.13 -2.36
CA GLY A 187 6.45 -3.78 -2.70
C GLY A 187 7.02 -3.65 -4.11
N PRO A 188 7.47 -2.44 -4.48
CA PRO A 188 8.17 -2.21 -5.74
C PRO A 188 9.52 -2.96 -5.75
N ALA A 189 9.99 -3.30 -6.95
CA ALA A 189 11.36 -3.76 -7.14
C ALA A 189 12.31 -2.55 -7.08
N VAL A 190 13.36 -2.65 -6.27
CA VAL A 190 14.40 -1.65 -6.10
C VAL A 190 15.70 -2.22 -6.65
N ARG A 191 16.34 -1.48 -7.56
CA ARG A 191 17.70 -1.79 -7.99
C ARG A 191 18.67 -1.31 -6.91
N ILE A 192 19.39 -2.26 -6.32
CA ILE A 192 20.44 -2.02 -5.35
C ILE A 192 21.79 -2.09 -6.07
N ARG A 193 22.61 -1.06 -5.89
CA ARG A 193 23.97 -0.90 -6.41
C ARG A 193 24.95 -1.04 -5.25
N GLY A 194 26.11 -1.65 -5.53
CA GLY A 194 27.25 -1.69 -4.61
C GLY A 194 27.84 -0.31 -4.39
#